data_AF-A0A2V6F6I4-F1
#
_entry.id   AF-A0A2V6F6I4-F1
#
_cell.length_a   1.000
_cell.length_b   1.000
_cell.length_c   1.000
_cell.angle_alpha   90.00
_cell.angle_beta   90.00
_cell.angle_gamma   90.00
#
_symmetry.space_group_name_H-M   'P 1'
#
loop_
_entity.id
_entity.type
_entity.pdbx_description
1 polymer ?
#
loop_
_entity_poly.entity_id
_entity_poly.type
_entity_poly.pdbx_seq_one_letter_code
_entity_poly.pdbx_strand_id
1 'polypeptide(L)'
;MFTGIVEETGIVETVRPSANSIQLTVRARVCGRGSKPGDSIAVNGCCLTVVKLASPSKQRLLRFDLLRETWERTNLRFARAGSLVNLERSLPANGRLGGHFVTGHIDGVGKIASWERDGQDQVLDIAAPPEVMRYVVFKGSVAVDGISLTVAAIGKKGFRVWIIPHTCRVTALHERKVGDSVNLEADVLGKYVEKFLTRNKPERS
;
A
#
# COMPACT_ATOMS: atom_id res chain seq x y z
N MET A 1 -4.10 11.03 -3.52
CA MET A 1 -3.71 11.19 -2.10
C MET A 1 -4.66 10.40 -1.24
N PHE A 2 -4.12 9.75 -0.22
CA PHE A 2 -4.77 8.81 0.68
C PHE A 2 -4.25 9.08 2.10
N THR A 3 -4.78 8.34 3.07
CA THR A 3 -4.45 8.47 4.50
C THR A 3 -3.75 7.25 5.07
N GLY A 4 -3.80 6.14 4.34
CA GLY A 4 -3.36 4.83 4.80
C GLY A 4 -4.35 4.16 5.77
N ILE A 5 -5.59 4.62 5.82
CA ILE A 5 -6.66 3.99 6.58
C ILE A 5 -7.48 3.14 5.60
N VAL A 6 -7.12 1.86 5.53
CA VAL A 6 -7.79 0.88 4.65
C VAL A 6 -9.28 0.80 5.00
N GLU A 7 -10.12 0.95 3.97
CA GLU A 7 -11.57 0.97 4.14
C GLU A 7 -12.19 -0.42 4.02
N GLU A 8 -11.60 -1.29 3.21
CA GLU A 8 -12.01 -2.68 3.07
C GLU A 8 -10.89 -3.56 2.50
N THR A 9 -11.08 -4.88 2.64
CA THR A 9 -10.32 -5.88 1.89
C THR A 9 -11.11 -6.29 0.64
N GLY A 10 -10.56 -6.02 -0.54
CA GLY A 10 -11.07 -6.46 -1.82
C GLY A 10 -10.53 -7.83 -2.24
N ILE A 11 -11.12 -8.39 -3.30
CA ILE A 11 -10.73 -9.70 -3.85
C ILE A 11 -10.38 -9.52 -5.32
N VAL A 12 -9.17 -9.93 -5.72
CA VAL A 12 -8.77 -9.95 -7.13
C VAL A 12 -9.61 -10.97 -7.88
N GLU A 13 -10.36 -10.53 -8.87
CA GLU A 13 -11.21 -11.38 -9.70
C GLU A 13 -10.42 -11.93 -10.89
N THR A 14 -9.70 -11.05 -11.59
CA THR A 14 -8.91 -11.42 -12.76
C THR A 14 -7.65 -10.58 -12.86
N VAL A 15 -6.56 -11.21 -13.33
CA VAL A 15 -5.36 -10.54 -13.83
C VAL A 15 -5.17 -10.96 -15.28
N ARG A 16 -5.11 -10.01 -16.20
CA ARG A 16 -4.92 -10.26 -17.63
C ARG A 16 -3.75 -9.42 -18.14
N PRO A 17 -2.53 -9.98 -18.18
CA PRO A 17 -1.39 -9.34 -18.82
C PRO A 17 -1.63 -9.20 -20.33
N SER A 18 -1.18 -8.08 -20.90
CA SER A 18 -1.08 -7.85 -22.34
C SER A 18 0.33 -7.35 -22.67
N ALA A 19 0.64 -7.15 -23.96
CA ALA A 19 1.97 -6.68 -24.38
C ALA A 19 2.40 -5.40 -23.64
N ASN A 20 1.48 -4.43 -23.53
CA ASN A 20 1.78 -3.07 -23.06
C ASN A 20 1.13 -2.69 -21.72
N SER A 21 0.16 -3.47 -21.23
CA SER A 21 -0.57 -3.17 -19.99
C SER A 21 -1.00 -4.42 -19.24
N ILE A 22 -1.27 -4.30 -17.94
CA ILE A 22 -1.84 -5.39 -17.15
C ILE A 22 -3.23 -4.95 -16.71
N GLN A 23 -4.26 -5.68 -17.11
CA GLN A 23 -5.61 -5.44 -16.63
C GLN A 23 -5.83 -6.18 -15.31
N LEU A 24 -6.15 -5.44 -14.27
CA LEU A 24 -6.49 -5.95 -12.94
C LEU A 24 -7.97 -5.66 -12.68
N THR A 25 -8.73 -6.70 -12.31
CA THR A 25 -10.12 -6.53 -11.85
C THR A 25 -10.20 -6.92 -10.39
N VAL A 26 -10.72 -6.01 -9.56
CA VAL A 26 -10.91 -6.22 -8.12
C VAL A 26 -12.37 -6.08 -7.77
N ARG A 27 -12.90 -7.06 -7.03
CA ARG A 27 -14.23 -7.03 -6.44
C ARG A 27 -14.18 -6.27 -5.12
N ALA A 28 -15.01 -5.23 -5.03
CA ALA A 28 -15.07 -4.29 -3.92
C ALA A 28 -16.52 -3.99 -3.53
N ARG A 29 -16.77 -3.59 -2.28
CA ARG A 29 -18.11 -3.24 -1.79
C ARG A 29 -18.17 -1.77 -1.37
N VAL A 30 -17.34 -1.37 -0.42
CA VAL A 30 -17.26 -0.02 0.14
C VAL A 30 -16.59 0.93 -0.85
N CYS A 31 -15.38 0.61 -1.29
CA CYS A 31 -14.61 1.38 -2.25
C CYS A 31 -15.23 1.35 -3.65
N GLY A 32 -16.11 0.38 -3.96
CA GLY A 32 -16.90 0.40 -5.18
C GLY A 32 -18.10 1.35 -5.13
N ARG A 33 -18.54 1.78 -3.94
CA ARG A 33 -19.73 2.59 -3.77
C ARG A 33 -19.42 4.07 -4.07
N GLY A 34 -20.09 4.60 -5.09
CA GLY A 34 -19.95 5.99 -5.50
C GLY A 34 -18.76 6.24 -6.43
N SER A 35 -17.91 5.25 -6.67
CA SER A 35 -16.80 5.36 -7.60
C SER A 35 -17.25 5.39 -9.06
N LYS A 36 -16.48 6.12 -9.85
CA LYS A 36 -16.69 6.36 -11.28
C LYS A 36 -15.40 6.11 -12.05
N PRO A 37 -15.46 5.88 -13.36
CA PRO A 37 -14.26 5.89 -14.18
C PRO A 37 -13.51 7.21 -14.02
N GLY A 38 -12.19 7.14 -13.87
CA GLY A 38 -11.32 8.28 -13.58
C GLY A 38 -10.98 8.47 -12.11
N ASP A 39 -11.72 7.85 -11.18
CA ASP A 39 -11.39 7.92 -9.76
C ASP A 39 -10.13 7.13 -9.42
N SER A 40 -9.35 7.64 -8.46
CA SER A 40 -8.17 6.95 -7.94
C SER A 40 -8.49 6.16 -6.67
N ILE A 41 -8.09 4.89 -6.65
CA ILE A 41 -8.21 3.95 -5.52
C ILE A 41 -6.84 3.35 -5.26
N ALA A 42 -6.42 3.35 -3.99
CA ALA A 42 -5.20 2.66 -3.57
C ALA A 42 -5.51 1.15 -3.46
N VAL A 43 -4.73 0.33 -4.17
CA VAL A 43 -4.78 -1.14 -4.12
C VAL A 43 -3.46 -1.65 -3.57
N ASN A 44 -3.47 -2.21 -2.36
CA ASN A 44 -2.26 -2.45 -1.56
C ASN A 44 -1.37 -1.21 -1.49
N GLY A 45 -1.97 -0.04 -1.30
CA GLY A 45 -1.29 1.24 -1.30
C GLY A 45 -0.97 1.80 -2.68
N CYS A 46 -0.95 1.00 -3.76
CA CYS A 46 -0.65 1.54 -5.09
C CYS A 46 -1.84 2.32 -5.64
N CYS A 47 -1.65 3.60 -5.97
CA CYS A 47 -2.68 4.45 -6.57
C CYS A 47 -3.00 3.98 -7.99
N LEU A 48 -4.23 3.50 -8.21
CA LEU A 48 -4.70 3.05 -9.52
C LEU A 48 -5.96 3.80 -9.93
N THR A 49 -6.09 4.07 -11.23
CA THR A 49 -7.26 4.74 -11.81
C THR A 49 -8.30 3.73 -12.26
N VAL A 50 -9.53 3.87 -11.79
CA VAL A 50 -10.65 3.04 -12.24
C VAL A 50 -10.93 3.36 -13.70
N VAL A 51 -10.82 2.38 -14.59
CA VAL A 51 -11.11 2.54 -16.03
C VAL A 51 -12.51 2.05 -16.40
N LYS A 52 -13.04 1.10 -15.63
CA LYS A 52 -14.38 0.54 -15.85
C LYS A 52 -14.94 0.00 -14.54
N LEU A 53 -16.25 0.13 -14.37
CA LEU A 53 -17.00 -0.53 -13.32
C LEU A 53 -18.01 -1.50 -13.94
N ALA A 54 -18.21 -2.64 -13.28
CA ALA A 54 -19.35 -3.51 -13.53
C ALA A 54 -20.05 -3.83 -12.21
N SER A 55 -21.35 -4.11 -12.28
CA SER A 55 -22.19 -4.26 -11.10
C SER A 55 -22.85 -5.63 -11.09
N PRO A 56 -22.13 -6.70 -10.70
CA PRO A 56 -22.71 -8.04 -10.65
C PRO A 56 -23.76 -8.20 -9.52
N SER A 57 -23.86 -7.26 -8.55
CA SER A 57 -24.97 -7.17 -7.56
C SER A 57 -24.70 -6.05 -6.51
N LYS A 58 -24.65 -6.40 -5.21
CA LYS A 58 -24.30 -5.53 -4.05
C LYS A 58 -22.80 -5.19 -3.99
N GLN A 59 -22.01 -5.79 -4.86
CA GLN A 59 -20.57 -5.54 -5.05
C GLN A 59 -20.33 -4.96 -6.43
N ARG A 60 -19.18 -4.29 -6.59
CA ARG A 60 -18.70 -3.74 -7.85
C ARG A 60 -17.42 -4.43 -8.24
N LEU A 61 -17.26 -4.65 -9.54
CA LEU A 61 -15.98 -5.01 -10.14
C LEU A 61 -15.34 -3.72 -10.63
N LEU A 62 -14.18 -3.40 -10.05
CA LEU A 62 -13.35 -2.27 -10.40
C LEU A 62 -12.25 -2.76 -11.31
N ARG A 63 -12.20 -2.25 -12.54
CA ARG A 63 -11.13 -2.55 -13.47
C ARG A 63 -10.11 -1.43 -13.45
N PHE A 64 -8.84 -1.82 -13.47
CA PHE A 64 -7.67 -0.96 -13.56
C PHE A 64 -6.80 -1.46 -14.71
N ASP A 65 -6.21 -0.52 -15.46
CA ASP A 65 -5.19 -0.84 -16.47
C ASP A 65 -3.85 -0.31 -15.94
N LEU A 66 -2.94 -1.23 -15.61
CA LEU A 66 -1.65 -0.94 -14.98
C LEU A 66 -0.56 -0.82 -16.04
N LEU A 67 0.34 0.13 -15.83
CA LEU A 67 1.61 0.18 -16.53
C LEU A 67 2.48 -1.02 -16.13
N ARG A 68 3.35 -1.45 -17.04
CA ARG A 68 4.33 -2.50 -16.78
C ARG A 68 5.24 -2.13 -15.60
N GLU A 69 5.66 -0.88 -15.50
CA GLU A 69 6.48 -0.41 -14.37
C GLU A 69 5.75 -0.55 -13.03
N THR A 70 4.47 -0.17 -12.94
CA THR A 70 3.64 -0.35 -11.74
C THR A 70 3.55 -1.82 -11.34
N TRP A 71 3.34 -2.70 -12.33
CA TRP A 71 3.32 -4.15 -12.10
C TRP A 71 4.66 -4.65 -11.54
N GLU A 72 5.77 -4.28 -12.17
CA GLU A 72 7.12 -4.73 -11.80
C GLU A 72 7.66 -4.10 -10.50
N ARG A 73 7.16 -2.93 -10.09
CA ARG A 73 7.59 -2.26 -8.86
C ARG A 73 6.70 -2.53 -7.64
N THR A 74 5.58 -3.21 -7.81
CA THR A 74 4.65 -3.51 -6.70
C THR A 74 4.46 -5.01 -6.50
N ASN A 75 3.94 -5.40 -5.34
CA ASN A 75 3.54 -6.77 -5.03
C ASN A 75 2.33 -7.23 -5.84
N LEU A 76 1.67 -6.35 -6.59
CA LEU A 76 0.56 -6.71 -7.46
C LEU A 76 1.00 -7.75 -8.50
N ARG A 77 2.28 -7.80 -8.88
CA ARG A 77 2.81 -8.85 -9.77
C ARG A 77 2.64 -10.28 -9.29
N PHE A 78 2.45 -10.46 -7.99
CA PHE A 78 2.21 -11.76 -7.38
C PHE A 78 0.72 -12.06 -7.19
N ALA A 79 -0.16 -11.10 -7.50
CA ALA A 79 -1.59 -11.27 -7.38
C ALA A 79 -2.12 -12.22 -8.46
N ARG A 80 -3.06 -13.05 -8.04
CA ARG A 80 -3.86 -13.96 -8.88
C ARG A 80 -5.33 -13.88 -8.49
N ALA A 81 -6.21 -14.47 -9.29
CA ALA A 81 -7.62 -14.62 -8.92
C ALA A 81 -7.75 -15.22 -7.50
N GLY A 82 -8.61 -14.62 -6.67
CA GLY A 82 -8.80 -14.96 -5.26
C GLY A 82 -7.85 -14.27 -4.28
N SER A 83 -6.83 -13.54 -4.75
CA SER A 83 -5.92 -12.81 -3.84
C SER A 83 -6.65 -11.68 -3.13
N LEU A 84 -6.36 -11.49 -1.84
CA LEU A 84 -6.86 -10.35 -1.07
C LEU A 84 -5.98 -9.11 -1.29
N VAL A 85 -6.62 -7.95 -1.37
CA VAL A 85 -5.95 -6.65 -1.51
C VAL A 85 -6.60 -5.60 -0.61
N ASN A 86 -5.79 -4.72 -0.02
CA ASN A 86 -6.27 -3.56 0.73
C ASN A 86 -6.79 -2.50 -0.24
N LEU A 87 -7.95 -1.92 0.07
CA LEU A 87 -8.55 -0.85 -0.72
C LEU A 87 -8.79 0.41 0.12
N GLU A 88 -8.42 1.56 -0.43
CA GLU A 88 -8.73 2.88 0.11
C GLU A 88 -9.09 3.84 -1.04
N ARG A 89 -10.18 4.59 -0.91
CA ARG A 89 -10.53 5.64 -1.87
C ARG A 89 -9.69 6.89 -1.62
N SER A 90 -9.52 7.70 -2.67
CA SER A 90 -8.86 9.00 -2.53
C SER A 90 -9.52 9.86 -1.45
N LEU A 91 -8.69 10.52 -0.64
CA LEU A 91 -9.14 11.43 0.42
C LEU A 91 -9.94 12.59 -0.18
N PRO A 92 -11.22 12.80 0.19
CA PRO A 92 -11.95 13.99 -0.23
C PRO A 92 -11.37 15.25 0.40
N ALA A 93 -11.55 16.41 -0.24
CA ALA A 93 -10.99 17.69 0.22
C ALA A 93 -11.45 18.10 1.64
N ASN A 94 -12.64 17.67 2.05
CA ASN A 94 -13.20 17.85 3.39
C ASN A 94 -13.06 16.61 4.29
N GLY A 95 -12.24 15.64 3.87
CA GLY A 95 -12.00 14.39 4.58
C GLY A 95 -11.09 14.54 5.79
N ARG A 96 -11.10 13.52 6.65
CA ARG A 96 -10.18 13.43 7.79
C ARG A 96 -8.92 12.68 7.38
N LEU A 97 -7.75 13.24 7.70
CA LEU A 97 -6.46 12.57 7.60
C LEU A 97 -6.23 11.75 8.88
N GLY A 98 -6.71 10.50 8.91
CA GLY A 98 -6.65 9.64 10.10
C GLY A 98 -5.30 8.94 10.33
N GLY A 99 -4.53 8.74 9.26
CA GLY A 99 -3.16 8.22 9.30
C GLY A 99 -2.15 9.31 8.99
N HIS A 100 -1.41 9.17 7.89
CA HIS A 100 -0.45 10.16 7.40
C HIS A 100 -0.64 10.39 5.90
N PHE A 101 0.16 11.27 5.29
CA PHE A 101 0.10 11.48 3.84
C PHE A 101 0.62 10.27 3.08
N VAL A 102 -0.31 9.50 2.51
CA VAL A 102 -0.01 8.40 1.59
C VAL A 102 -0.31 8.89 0.17
N THR A 103 0.69 8.86 -0.69
CA THR A 103 0.56 9.29 -2.10
C THR A 103 0.03 8.17 -2.97
N GLY A 104 0.34 6.93 -2.59
CA GLY A 104 0.11 5.71 -3.34
C GLY A 104 1.16 5.44 -4.42
N HIS A 105 2.33 6.06 -4.30
CA HIS A 105 3.51 5.81 -5.12
C HIS A 105 4.48 4.92 -4.36
N ILE A 106 4.44 3.63 -4.67
CA ILE A 106 5.22 2.61 -3.97
C ILE A 106 6.72 2.80 -4.27
N ASP A 107 7.50 2.91 -3.20
CA ASP A 107 8.96 3.08 -3.27
C ASP A 107 9.67 1.76 -3.51
N GLY A 108 9.15 0.67 -2.94
CA GLY A 108 9.72 -0.65 -3.09
C GLY A 108 8.85 -1.76 -2.54
N VAL A 109 9.27 -3.00 -2.78
CA VAL A 109 8.61 -4.19 -2.26
C VAL A 109 9.44 -4.76 -1.11
N GLY A 110 8.83 -4.83 0.06
CA GLY A 110 9.38 -5.52 1.23
C GLY A 110 8.88 -6.96 1.36
N LYS A 111 9.33 -7.62 2.42
CA LYS A 111 8.94 -9.00 2.76
C LYS A 111 8.71 -9.13 4.26
N ILE A 112 7.64 -9.81 4.66
CA ILE A 112 7.40 -10.13 6.07
C ILE A 112 8.45 -11.14 6.52
N ALA A 113 9.34 -10.73 7.42
CA ALA A 113 10.48 -11.51 7.89
C ALA A 113 10.14 -12.33 9.14
N SER A 114 9.33 -11.77 10.05
CA SER A 114 8.82 -12.45 11.23
C SER A 114 7.38 -12.01 11.50
N TRP A 115 6.64 -12.86 12.21
CA TRP A 115 5.27 -12.56 12.65
C TRP A 115 5.03 -13.24 13.98
N GLU A 116 4.94 -12.44 15.03
CA GLU A 116 4.79 -12.92 16.40
C GLU A 116 3.52 -12.33 17.02
N ARG A 117 2.97 -13.02 18.02
CA ARG A 117 1.88 -12.47 18.85
C ARG A 117 2.48 -11.87 20.10
N ASP A 118 2.02 -10.68 20.47
CA ASP A 118 2.34 -10.03 21.74
C ASP A 118 1.03 -9.61 22.41
N GLY A 119 0.57 -10.42 23.36
CA GLY A 119 -0.76 -10.28 23.96
C GLY A 119 -1.87 -10.39 22.90
N GLN A 120 -2.60 -9.30 22.69
CA GLN A 120 -3.66 -9.21 21.67
C GLN A 120 -3.13 -8.68 20.32
N ASP A 121 -1.96 -8.07 20.32
CA ASP A 121 -1.38 -7.44 19.14
C ASP A 121 -0.49 -8.43 18.38
N GLN A 122 -0.15 -8.05 17.16
CA GLN A 122 0.79 -8.79 16.33
C GLN A 122 1.99 -7.91 16.04
N VAL A 123 3.17 -8.50 16.12
CA VAL A 123 4.45 -7.83 15.90
C VAL A 123 5.05 -8.39 14.62
N LEU A 124 5.27 -7.51 13.65
CA LEU A 124 5.81 -7.88 12.34
C LEU A 124 7.15 -7.21 12.17
N ASP A 125 8.18 -7.98 11.84
CA ASP A 125 9.41 -7.45 11.25
C ASP A 125 9.30 -7.52 9.72
N ILE A 126 9.54 -6.39 9.06
CA ILE A 126 9.47 -6.26 7.62
C ILE A 126 10.87 -5.99 7.09
N ALA A 127 11.37 -6.89 6.26
CA ALA A 127 12.57 -6.65 5.47
C ALA A 127 12.24 -5.66 4.36
N ALA A 128 13.06 -4.63 4.21
CA ALA A 128 12.82 -3.54 3.27
C ALA A 128 14.10 -3.16 2.52
N PRO A 129 13.99 -2.71 1.27
CA PRO A 129 15.16 -2.36 0.49
C PRO A 129 15.78 -1.02 0.95
N PRO A 130 17.07 -0.76 0.69
CA PRO A 130 17.79 0.40 1.22
C PRO A 130 17.15 1.75 0.87
N GLU A 131 16.58 1.87 -0.33
CA GLU A 131 15.89 3.07 -0.81
C GLU A 131 14.66 3.43 0.04
N VAL A 132 13.96 2.45 0.59
CA VAL A 132 12.86 2.67 1.54
C VAL A 132 13.42 2.95 2.93
N MET A 133 14.36 2.11 3.39
CA MET A 133 14.94 2.19 4.74
C MET A 133 15.61 3.55 5.02
N ARG A 134 16.12 4.24 4.00
CA ARG A 134 16.67 5.59 4.10
C ARG A 134 15.70 6.59 4.76
N TYR A 135 14.41 6.40 4.59
CA TYR A 135 13.37 7.33 5.06
C TYR A 135 12.57 6.78 6.25
N VAL A 136 12.85 5.55 6.70
CA VAL A 136 12.18 4.93 7.84
C VAL A 136 12.84 5.43 9.14
N VAL A 137 12.06 6.04 10.03
CA VAL A 137 12.53 6.58 11.31
C VAL A 137 11.73 5.99 12.48
N PHE A 138 12.38 5.79 13.63
CA PHE A 138 11.72 5.25 14.83
C PHE A 138 10.61 6.19 15.29
N LYS A 139 9.42 5.64 15.57
CA LYS A 139 8.17 6.38 15.84
C LYS A 139 7.67 7.22 14.67
N GLY A 140 8.27 7.12 13.48
CA GLY A 140 7.76 7.70 12.25
C GLY A 140 6.65 6.87 11.63
N SER A 141 6.06 7.42 10.57
CA SER A 141 5.04 6.77 9.76
C SER A 141 5.64 6.03 8.56
N VAL A 142 5.01 4.92 8.20
CA VAL A 142 5.29 4.17 6.98
C VAL A 142 3.99 3.52 6.49
N ALA A 143 3.80 3.47 5.18
CA ALA A 143 2.68 2.73 4.59
C ALA A 143 3.13 1.34 4.14
N VAL A 144 2.45 0.30 4.66
CA VAL A 144 2.68 -1.11 4.32
C VAL A 144 1.41 -1.68 3.69
N ASP A 145 1.45 -2.08 2.43
CA ASP A 145 0.26 -2.45 1.64
C ASP A 145 -0.85 -1.38 1.74
N GLY A 146 -0.47 -0.10 1.83
CA GLY A 146 -1.38 1.03 2.00
C GLY A 146 -1.92 1.21 3.42
N ILE A 147 -1.40 0.49 4.41
CA ILE A 147 -1.77 0.65 5.82
C ILE A 147 -0.78 1.62 6.46
N SER A 148 -1.28 2.74 6.98
CA SER A 148 -0.51 3.68 7.78
C SER A 148 -0.15 3.05 9.12
N LEU A 149 1.14 2.85 9.37
CA LEU A 149 1.66 2.22 10.58
C LEU A 149 2.76 3.07 11.21
N THR A 150 2.92 2.87 12.52
CA THR A 150 4.00 3.48 13.30
C THR A 150 5.17 2.52 13.40
N VAL A 151 6.37 2.99 13.05
CA VAL A 151 7.60 2.22 13.17
C VAL A 151 7.95 2.04 14.65
N ALA A 152 7.96 0.79 15.10
CA ALA A 152 8.21 0.40 16.48
C ALA A 152 9.69 0.09 16.77
N ALA A 153 10.47 -0.29 15.77
CA ALA A 153 11.93 -0.47 15.87
C ALA A 153 12.57 -0.43 14.49
N ILE A 154 13.88 -0.17 14.43
CA ILE A 154 14.67 -0.17 13.20
C ILE A 154 15.81 -1.17 13.35
N GLY A 155 15.96 -2.04 12.35
CA GLY A 155 17.09 -2.93 12.19
C GLY A 155 17.92 -2.58 10.96
N LYS A 156 19.00 -3.33 10.73
CA LYS A 156 19.91 -3.08 9.59
C LYS A 156 19.28 -3.33 8.21
N LYS A 157 18.30 -4.23 8.13
CA LYS A 157 17.70 -4.70 6.86
C LYS A 157 16.18 -4.54 6.81
N GLY A 158 15.61 -3.82 7.77
CA GLY A 158 14.16 -3.78 7.96
C GLY A 158 13.75 -3.02 9.20
N PHE A 159 12.44 -3.03 9.45
CA PHE A 159 11.82 -2.32 10.56
C PHE A 159 10.69 -3.15 11.17
N ARG A 160 10.31 -2.79 12.39
CA ARG A 160 9.23 -3.45 13.14
C ARG A 160 7.99 -2.58 13.19
N VAL A 161 6.82 -3.20 13.11
CA VAL A 161 5.52 -2.54 13.33
C VAL A 161 4.65 -3.39 14.25
N TRP A 162 3.72 -2.72 14.93
CA TRP A 162 2.66 -3.36 15.72
C TRP A 162 1.34 -3.27 14.97
N ILE A 163 0.59 -4.36 14.98
CA ILE A 163 -0.71 -4.48 14.33
C ILE A 163 -1.74 -4.84 15.38
N ILE A 164 -2.64 -3.90 15.64
CA ILE A 164 -3.77 -4.13 16.54
C ILE A 164 -4.80 -5.08 15.91
N PRO A 165 -5.62 -5.79 16.72
CA PRO A 165 -6.64 -6.72 16.22
C PRO A 165 -7.60 -6.13 15.18
N HIS A 166 -7.98 -4.86 15.34
CA HIS A 166 -8.86 -4.19 14.39
C HIS A 166 -8.23 -4.12 13.00
N THR A 167 -7.01 -3.58 12.89
CA THR A 167 -6.26 -3.47 11.63
C THR A 167 -6.04 -4.83 10.98
N CYS A 168 -5.65 -5.85 11.75
CA CYS A 168 -5.45 -7.20 11.20
C CYS A 168 -6.76 -7.74 10.56
N ARG A 169 -7.91 -7.56 11.22
CA ARG A 169 -9.22 -8.04 10.73
C ARG A 169 -9.73 -7.32 9.48
N VAL A 170 -9.56 -6.00 9.40
CA VAL A 170 -10.18 -5.20 8.30
C VAL A 170 -9.31 -5.12 7.04
N THR A 171 -8.04 -5.49 7.16
CA THR A 171 -7.05 -5.46 6.07
C THR A 171 -6.65 -6.86 5.64
N ALA A 172 -6.07 -7.01 4.45
CA ALA A 172 -5.58 -8.27 3.90
C ALA A 172 -4.50 -8.96 4.77
N LEU A 173 -3.99 -8.30 5.82
CA LEU A 173 -3.03 -8.89 6.76
C LEU A 173 -3.53 -10.18 7.40
N HIS A 174 -4.84 -10.36 7.63
CA HIS A 174 -5.35 -11.60 8.23
C HIS A 174 -5.05 -12.88 7.42
N GLU A 175 -4.72 -12.78 6.14
CA GLU A 175 -4.34 -13.91 5.26
C GLU A 175 -2.86 -13.87 4.86
N ARG A 176 -2.11 -12.85 5.30
CA ARG A 176 -0.67 -12.76 5.04
C ARG A 176 0.10 -13.68 5.98
N LYS A 177 1.30 -14.08 5.56
CA LYS A 177 2.22 -14.89 6.36
C LYS A 177 3.67 -14.46 6.19
N VAL A 178 4.53 -14.98 7.06
CA VAL A 178 5.98 -14.85 6.91
C VAL A 178 6.38 -15.32 5.50
N GLY A 179 7.16 -14.48 4.83
CA GLY A 179 7.59 -14.70 3.47
C GLY A 179 6.79 -13.95 2.40
N ASP A 180 5.61 -13.42 2.72
CA ASP A 180 4.81 -12.68 1.75
C ASP A 180 5.39 -11.29 1.46
N SER A 181 5.18 -10.84 0.22
CA SER A 181 5.61 -9.53 -0.26
C SER A 181 4.61 -8.43 0.09
N VAL A 182 5.11 -7.28 0.54
CA VAL A 182 4.30 -6.10 0.89
C VAL A 182 4.81 -4.88 0.12
N ASN A 183 3.90 -4.03 -0.35
CA ASN A 183 4.24 -2.72 -0.91
C ASN A 183 4.66 -1.79 0.23
N LEU A 184 5.74 -1.05 0.01
CA LEU A 184 6.25 -0.07 0.97
C LEU A 184 6.26 1.31 0.34
N GLU A 185 5.68 2.26 1.06
CA GLU A 185 5.80 3.69 0.77
C GLU A 185 6.27 4.39 2.05
N ALA A 186 7.41 5.07 1.94
CA ALA A 186 7.94 5.88 3.02
C ALA A 186 7.24 7.25 3.08
N ASP A 187 7.22 7.85 4.26
CA ASP A 187 6.62 9.18 4.45
C ASP A 187 7.26 10.21 3.51
N VAL A 188 6.42 10.84 2.69
CA VAL A 188 6.82 11.83 1.71
C VAL A 188 7.54 13.02 2.34
N LEU A 189 7.25 13.34 3.61
CA LEU A 189 7.92 14.41 4.35
C LEU A 189 9.42 14.17 4.44
N GLY A 190 9.86 12.93 4.67
CA GLY A 190 11.28 12.57 4.74
C GLY A 190 12.03 12.86 3.43
N LYS A 191 11.37 12.61 2.28
CA LYS A 191 11.93 12.85 0.94
C LYS A 191 12.10 14.34 0.66
N TYR A 192 11.11 15.16 1.03
CA TYR A 192 11.22 16.62 0.89
C TYR A 192 12.32 17.19 1.80
N VAL A 193 12.40 16.73 3.06
CA VAL A 193 13.45 17.15 3.99
C VAL A 193 14.84 16.81 3.44
N GLU A 194 15.06 15.59 2.96
CA GLU A 194 16.35 15.20 2.34
C GLU A 194 16.68 16.11 1.14
N LYS A 195 15.72 16.32 0.23
CA LYS A 195 15.92 17.17 -0.96
C LYS A 195 16.35 18.61 -0.60
N PHE A 196 15.75 19.19 0.44
CA PHE A 196 16.10 20.55 0.86
C PHE A 196 17.46 20.62 1.58
N LEU A 197 17.81 19.61 2.39
CA LEU A 197 19.11 19.58 3.08
C LEU A 197 20.28 19.26 2.15
N THR A 198 20.07 18.40 1.15
CA THR A 198 21.13 17.98 0.20
C THR A 198 21.46 19.05 -0.84
N ARG A 199 20.54 19.99 -1.10
CA ARG A 199 20.73 21.12 -2.01
C ARG A 199 21.82 22.11 -1.56
N ASN A 200 22.25 22.04 -0.30
CA ASN A 200 23.30 22.90 0.27
C ASN A 200 24.71 22.28 0.23
N LYS A 201 24.92 21.13 -0.42
CA LYS A 201 26.28 20.68 -0.74
C LYS A 201 26.73 21.42 -2.00
N PRO A 202 27.72 22.34 -1.94
CA PRO A 202 28.21 22.98 -3.15
C PRO A 202 28.72 21.91 -4.10
N GLU A 203 28.26 21.96 -5.35
CA GLU A 203 28.89 21.22 -6.45
C GLU A 203 30.37 21.60 -6.43
N ARG A 204 31.24 20.66 -6.06
CA ARG A 204 32.66 20.81 -6.32
C ARG A 204 32.81 20.71 -7.84
N SER A 205 32.96 21.87 -8.47
CA SER A 205 33.49 22.03 -9.83
C SER A 205 34.83 21.32 -9.98
#